data_AF-A0A9E3D959-F1
#
_entry.id   AF-A0A9E3D959-F1
#
_cell.length_a   1.000
_cell.length_b   1.000
_cell.length_c   1.000
_cell.angle_alpha   90.00
_cell.angle_beta   90.00
_cell.angle_gamma   90.00
#
_symmetry.space_group_name_H-M   'P 1'
#
loop_
_entity.id
_entity.type
_entity.pdbx_description
1 polymer ?
#
loop_
_entity_poly.entity_id
_entity_poly.type
_entity_poly.pdbx_seq_one_letter_code
_entity_poly.pdbx_strand_id
1 'polypeptide(L)' 'MATKTISIDLEAYRRLKSVQQKHESFSQTIKRVVRSPMDFEKWMATIERDPLSDEAVDAIEAVVAQRRFPKKRSKSRGGA' A
#
# COMPACT_ATOMS: atom_id res chain seq x y z
N MET A 1 -0.32 -25.79 -7.33
CA MET A 1 -0.47 -24.36 -7.67
C MET A 1 -0.75 -24.24 -9.15
N ALA A 2 -1.69 -23.39 -9.56
CA ALA A 2 -1.83 -23.03 -10.96
C ALA A 2 -0.76 -21.98 -11.31
N THR A 3 0.10 -22.29 -12.27
CA THR A 3 1.07 -21.32 -12.79
C THR A 3 0.44 -20.57 -13.96
N LYS A 4 0.63 -19.25 -13.98
CA LYS A 4 0.25 -18.38 -15.10
C LYS A 4 1.49 -17.60 -15.53
N THR A 5 1.65 -17.43 -16.84
CA THR A 5 2.71 -16.62 -17.42
C THR A 5 2.10 -15.29 -17.88
N ILE A 6 2.75 -14.18 -17.53
CA ILE A 6 2.39 -12.84 -17.97
C ILE A 6 3.60 -12.19 -18.62
N SER A 7 3.36 -11.34 -19.60
CA SER A 7 4.40 -10.46 -20.15
C SER A 7 4.25 -9.08 -19.53
N ILE A 8 5.35 -8.53 -19.03
CA ILE A 8 5.45 -7.18 -18.48
C ILE A 8 6.71 -6.52 -19.02
N ASP A 9 6.72 -5.19 -19.07
CA ASP A 9 7.93 -4.47 -19.46
C ASP A 9 9.05 -4.66 -18.42
N LEU A 10 10.29 -4.40 -18.85
CA LEU A 10 11.47 -4.60 -18.02
C LEU A 10 11.51 -3.65 -16.81
N GLU A 11 10.91 -2.47 -16.92
CA GLU A 11 10.87 -1.53 -15.81
C GLU A 11 9.93 -2.02 -14.70
N ALA A 12 8.72 -2.46 -15.05
CA ALA A 12 7.76 -3.07 -14.14
C ALA A 12 8.37 -4.29 -13.43
N TYR A 13 9.07 -5.16 -14.17
CA TYR A 13 9.81 -6.28 -13.58
C TYR A 13 10.85 -5.80 -12.56
N ARG A 14 11.71 -4.83 -12.92
CA ARG A 14 12.75 -4.30 -12.03
C ARG A 14 12.16 -3.67 -10.77
N ARG A 15 11.08 -2.90 -10.90
CA ARG A 15 10.37 -2.29 -9.76
C ARG A 15 9.89 -3.35 -8.79
N LEU A 16 9.19 -4.38 -9.28
CA LEU A 16 8.72 -5.50 -8.44
C LEU A 16 9.89 -6.27 -7.81
N LYS A 17 10.95 -6.53 -8.59
CA LYS A 17 12.13 -7.25 -8.11
C LYS A 17 12.89 -6.48 -7.02
N SER A 18 12.97 -5.16 -7.13
CA SER A 18 13.68 -4.30 -6.18
C SER A 18 13.08 -4.31 -4.77
N VAL A 19 11.78 -4.59 -4.67
CA VAL A 19 11.06 -4.63 -3.39
C VAL A 19 10.88 -6.06 -2.86
N GLN A 20 11.37 -7.09 -3.57
CA GLN A 20 11.32 -8.48 -3.13
C GLN A 20 12.21 -8.70 -1.91
N GLN A 21 11.68 -9.35 -0.88
CA GLN A 21 12.43 -9.67 0.33
C GLN A 21 13.16 -11.03 0.21
N LYS A 22 14.24 -11.25 0.98
CA LYS A 22 15.10 -12.45 0.88
C LYS A 22 14.35 -13.80 1.01
N HIS A 23 13.25 -13.84 1.74
CA HIS A 23 12.48 -15.06 2.00
C HIS A 23 11.10 -15.06 1.30
N GLU A 24 10.88 -14.14 0.37
CA GLU A 24 9.59 -13.95 -0.29
C GLU A 24 9.64 -14.44 -1.75
N SER A 25 8.67 -15.25 -2.16
CA SER A 25 8.50 -15.61 -3.57
C SER A 25 8.05 -14.39 -4.40
N PHE A 26 8.28 -14.44 -5.71
CA PHE A 26 7.84 -13.35 -6.59
C PHE A 26 6.31 -13.17 -6.55
N SER A 27 5.55 -14.26 -6.46
CA SER A 27 4.08 -14.22 -6.30
C SER A 27 3.64 -13.55 -5.00
N GLN A 28 4.35 -13.79 -3.88
CA GLN A 28 4.08 -13.10 -2.62
C GLN A 28 4.42 -11.60 -2.73
N THR A 29 5.52 -11.28 -3.41
CA THR A 29 5.91 -9.88 -3.68
C THR A 29 4.80 -9.14 -4.43
N ILE A 30 4.27 -9.76 -5.49
CA ILE A 30 3.15 -9.19 -6.26
C ILE A 30 1.93 -8.98 -5.35
N LYS A 31 1.51 -9.95 -4.55
CA LYS A 31 0.34 -9.83 -3.66
C LYS A 31 0.50 -8.75 -2.58
N ARG A 32 1.73 -8.56 -2.09
CA ARG A 32 2.02 -7.54 -1.07
C ARG A 32 2.03 -6.13 -1.66
N VAL A 33 2.58 -5.98 -2.86
CA VAL A 33 2.70 -4.68 -3.54
C VAL A 33 1.39 -4.29 -4.21
N VAL A 34 0.77 -5.22 -4.93
CA VAL A 34 -0.52 -5.07 -5.59
C VAL A 34 -1.59 -5.48 -4.60
N ARG A 35 -2.13 -4.48 -3.87
CA ARG A 35 -3.26 -4.71 -2.98
C ARG A 35 -4.44 -5.23 -3.78
N SER A 36 -5.17 -6.18 -3.19
CA SER A 36 -6.45 -6.60 -3.75
C SER A 36 -7.33 -5.36 -3.91
N PRO A 37 -8.00 -5.17 -5.06
CA PRO A 37 -9.01 -4.13 -5.16
C PRO A 37 -10.02 -4.34 -4.04
N MET A 38 -10.29 -3.27 -3.31
CA MET A 38 -11.35 -3.26 -2.31
C MET A 38 -12.68 -3.22 -3.05
N ASP A 39 -13.62 -4.04 -2.62
CA ASP A 39 -15.01 -3.93 -3.05
C ASP A 39 -15.61 -2.70 -2.36
N PHE A 40 -15.53 -1.56 -3.05
CA PHE A 40 -15.92 -0.27 -2.52
C PHE A 40 -17.43 -0.20 -2.24
N GLU A 41 -18.26 -0.75 -3.13
CA GLU A 41 -19.71 -0.75 -2.97
C GLU A 41 -20.12 -1.56 -1.74
N LYS A 42 -19.56 -2.75 -1.57
CA LYS A 42 -19.80 -3.58 -0.39
C LYS A 42 -19.31 -2.92 0.90
N TRP A 43 -18.16 -2.27 0.85
CA TRP A 43 -17.62 -1.54 1.98
C TRP A 43 -18.52 -0.35 2.36
N MET A 44 -18.99 0.42 1.37
CA MET A 44 -19.90 1.56 1.58
C MET A 44 -21.22 1.11 2.22
N ALA A 45 -21.85 0.07 1.67
CA ALA A 45 -23.08 -0.49 2.21
C ALA A 45 -22.93 -0.99 3.65
N THR A 46 -21.71 -1.39 4.04
CA THR A 46 -21.43 -1.79 5.43
C THR A 46 -21.39 -0.57 6.35
N ILE A 47 -20.74 0.52 5.94
CA ILE A 47 -20.66 1.77 6.73
C ILE A 47 -22.01 2.46 6.85
N GLU A 48 -22.85 2.41 5.81
CA GLU A 48 -24.20 2.98 5.88
C GLU A 48 -25.08 2.26 6.90
N ARG A 49 -24.91 0.94 7.05
CA ARG A 49 -25.67 0.11 8.00
C ARG A 49 -25.12 0.19 9.42
N ASP A 50 -23.80 0.25 9.55
CA ASP A 50 -23.08 0.25 10.82
C ASP A 50 -22.00 1.35 10.76
N PRO A 51 -22.37 2.60 11.10
CA PRO A 51 -21.46 3.73 11.07
C PRO A 51 -20.24 3.52 11.96
N LEU A 52 -19.12 4.12 11.58
CA LEU A 52 -17.93 4.16 12.43
C LEU A 52 -18.26 4.91 13.73
N SER A 53 -17.72 4.42 14.85
CA SER A 53 -17.79 5.15 16.11
C SER A 53 -16.99 6.45 16.03
N ASP A 54 -17.33 7.43 16.86
CA ASP A 54 -16.65 8.72 16.90
C ASP A 54 -15.14 8.55 17.15
N GLU A 55 -14.74 7.60 18.00
CA GLU A 55 -13.33 7.32 18.27
C GLU A 55 -12.60 6.78 17.02
N ALA A 56 -13.29 5.99 16.19
CA ALA A 56 -12.74 5.48 14.94
C ALA A 56 -12.59 6.61 13.90
N VAL A 57 -13.55 7.55 13.86
CA VAL A 57 -13.48 8.74 13.01
C VAL A 57 -12.28 9.61 13.41
N ASP A 58 -12.13 9.93 14.70
CA ASP A 58 -11.01 10.73 15.22
C ASP A 58 -9.65 10.12 14.88
N ALA A 59 -9.52 8.79 15.02
CA ALA A 59 -8.29 8.08 14.68
C ALA A 59 -7.96 8.17 13.18
N ILE A 60 -8.97 8.11 12.31
CA ILE A 60 -8.80 8.27 10.87
C ILE A 60 -8.35 9.70 10.53
N GLU A 61 -8.98 10.71 11.14
CA GLU A 61 -8.62 12.11 10.94
C GLU A 61 -7.15 12.37 11.33
N ALA A 62 -6.70 11.82 12.46
CA ALA A 62 -5.31 11.93 12.90
C ALA A 62 -4.32 11.33 11.88
N VAL A 63 -4.63 10.17 11.29
CA VAL A 63 -3.81 9.54 10.25
C VAL A 63 -3.80 10.37 8.97
N VAL A 64 -4.93 10.94 8.56
CA VAL A 64 -5.04 11.80 7.37
C VAL A 64 -4.23 13.09 7.57
N ALA A 65 -4.31 13.70 8.75
CA ALA A 65 -3.54 14.89 9.10
C ALA A 65 -2.02 14.64 9.02
N GLN A 66 -1.53 13.50 9.51
CA GLN A 66 -0.12 13.12 9.43
C GLN A 66 0.37 12.92 7.98
N ARG A 67 -0.50 12.43 7.08
CA ARG A 67 -0.16 12.25 5.66
C ARG A 67 -0.05 13.58 4.91
N ARG A 68 -0.76 14.63 5.33
CA ARG A 68 -0.73 15.96 4.69
C ARG A 68 0.59 16.69 4.87
N PHE A 69 1.42 16.32 5.85
CA PHE A 69 2.75 16.87 6.01
C PHE A 69 3.78 15.91 5.41
N PRO A 70 4.27 16.15 4.18
CA PRO A 70 5.48 15.46 3.73
C PRO A 70 6.58 15.82 4.74
N LYS A 71 7.04 14.83 5.52
CA LYS A 71 8.23 14.98 6.36
C LYS A 71 9.32 15.53 5.45
N LYS A 72 9.67 16.79 5.65
CA LYS A 72 10.80 17.45 4.97
C LYS A 72 11.99 16.55 5.26
N ARG A 73 12.41 15.72 4.29
CA ARG A 73 13.67 14.98 4.38
C ARG A 73 14.72 16.06 4.59
N SER A 74 15.24 16.18 5.80
CA SER A 74 16.39 17.01 6.07
C SER A 74 17.50 16.46 5.18
N LYS A 75 17.82 17.20 4.12
CA LYS A 75 19.09 17.03 3.44
C LYS A 75 20.15 17.38 4.47
N SER A 76 20.69 16.41 5.18
CA SER A 76 22.04 16.53 5.72
C SER A 76 22.98 16.61 4.52
N ARG A 77 23.25 17.83 4.07
CA ARG A 77 24.48 18.14 3.36
C ARG A 77 25.56 18.29 4.43
N GLY A 78 26.67 17.55 4.28
CA GLY A 78 27.95 17.93 4.89
C GLY A 78 28.67 16.83 5.66
N GLY A 79 29.89 16.53 5.19
CA GLY A 79 30.95 15.78 5.89
C GLY A 79 31.16 14.39 5.28
N ALA A 80 32.28 14.04 4.65
CA ALA A 80 33.55 14.71 4.38
C ALA A 80 34.14 14.09 3.10
#